data_AF-A0A973EXH5-F1
#
_entry.id   AF-A0A973EXH5-F1
#
_cell.length_a   1.000
_cell.length_b   1.000
_cell.length_c   1.000
_cell.angle_alpha   90.00
_cell.angle_beta   90.00
_cell.angle_gamma   90.00
#
_symmetry.space_group_name_H-M   'P 1'
#
loop_
_entity.id
_entity.type
_entity.pdbx_description
1 polymer ?
#
loop_
_entity_poly.entity_id
_entity_poly.type
_entity_poly.pdbx_seq_one_letter_code
_entity_poly.pdbx_strand_id
1 'polypeptide(L)'
;MNYTRQQIPYVNYVRDVREAEVYVLVTDQNTGSGGRQYTYTFSGQGRFKGMNDTLVYTANPDLTSAIIREKRTAILKMGLMRYVARTPMVDMIEISHQQNLETQEVKDNWNNWVFEFQTSPRFMAEESYRRLNLFNSFNITRITPDLKLEIEMDHTLNRQRFIQDDYDTTYIRKGESVDILLVKSLGDHWSTGLIGSLRSSTEANYKINLDFLPSVEYDLFPYSLATHKQLRILYGVGYQYSSYIDSSIYNLTSEGRFRHMLRFAYQVQEKWGSVNLSLTGSNYLHDFS
;
A
#
# COMPACT_ATOMS: atom_id res chain seq x y z
N MET A 1 21.54 -6.94 3.24
CA MET A 1 22.13 -8.01 2.40
C MET A 1 23.09 -8.94 3.12
N ASN A 2 23.78 -8.51 4.20
CA ASN A 2 24.75 -9.38 4.90
C ASN A 2 24.16 -10.71 5.41
N TYR A 3 22.95 -10.67 5.99
CA TYR A 3 22.28 -11.89 6.48
C TYR A 3 22.06 -12.94 5.38
N THR A 4 21.50 -12.55 4.22
CA THR A 4 21.24 -13.49 3.13
C THR A 4 22.52 -14.13 2.59
N ARG A 5 23.58 -13.33 2.42
CA ARG A 5 24.88 -13.83 1.94
C ARG A 5 25.53 -14.79 2.94
N GLN A 6 25.40 -14.52 4.23
CA GLN A 6 25.86 -15.42 5.29
C GLN A 6 25.07 -16.74 5.30
N GLN A 7 23.77 -16.69 5.06
CA GLN A 7 22.89 -17.85 5.10
C GLN A 7 22.94 -18.72 3.84
N ILE A 8 23.43 -18.20 2.73
CA ILE A 8 23.53 -18.90 1.44
C ILE A 8 24.96 -18.72 0.91
N PRO A 9 25.94 -19.42 1.51
CA PRO A 9 27.36 -19.28 1.15
C PRO A 9 27.77 -20.09 -0.09
N TYR A 10 26.94 -21.02 -0.54
CA TYR A 10 27.20 -21.93 -1.66
C TYR A 10 26.89 -21.32 -3.05
N VAL A 11 26.61 -20.01 -3.11
CA VAL A 11 26.44 -19.28 -4.38
C VAL A 11 27.33 -18.05 -4.40
N ASN A 12 27.82 -17.69 -5.58
CA ASN A 12 28.59 -16.47 -5.79
C ASN A 12 27.65 -15.29 -6.03
N TYR A 13 27.89 -14.18 -5.33
CA TYR A 13 27.13 -12.94 -5.49
C TYR A 13 27.89 -11.96 -6.37
N VAL A 14 27.46 -11.81 -7.61
CA VAL A 14 28.00 -10.83 -8.55
C VAL A 14 27.24 -9.50 -8.44
N ARG A 15 27.93 -8.40 -8.75
CA ARG A 15 27.30 -7.07 -8.84
C ARG A 15 26.71 -6.80 -10.22
N ASP A 16 27.36 -7.29 -11.27
CA ASP A 16 26.87 -7.14 -12.64
C ASP A 16 25.88 -8.25 -12.98
N VAL A 17 24.68 -7.85 -13.41
CA VAL A 17 23.61 -8.76 -13.84
C VAL A 17 24.02 -9.60 -15.06
N ARG A 18 24.94 -9.11 -15.90
CA ARG A 18 25.43 -9.80 -17.10
C ARG A 18 26.34 -10.97 -16.78
N GLU A 19 27.04 -10.93 -15.64
CA GLU A 19 27.89 -12.01 -15.15
C GLU A 19 27.10 -13.08 -14.39
N ALA A 20 25.87 -12.77 -13.97
CA ALA A 20 25.06 -13.68 -13.18
C ALA A 20 24.48 -14.81 -14.04
N GLU A 21 24.66 -16.06 -13.62
CA GLU A 21 23.98 -17.21 -14.25
C GLU A 21 22.51 -17.33 -13.81
N VAL A 22 22.15 -16.73 -12.69
CA VAL A 22 20.78 -16.64 -12.19
C VAL A 22 20.55 -15.24 -11.67
N TYR A 23 19.54 -14.56 -12.21
CA TYR A 23 19.08 -13.29 -11.69
C TYR A 23 17.81 -13.51 -10.88
N VAL A 24 17.76 -13.02 -9.64
CA VAL A 24 16.59 -13.13 -8.78
C VAL A 24 16.03 -11.75 -8.49
N LEU A 25 14.81 -11.49 -8.96
CA LEU A 25 14.05 -10.30 -8.61
C LEU A 25 13.15 -10.61 -7.42
N VAL A 26 13.25 -9.80 -6.37
CA VAL A 26 12.33 -9.88 -5.23
C VAL A 26 11.51 -8.61 -5.19
N THR A 27 10.21 -8.74 -5.41
CA THR A 27 9.23 -7.65 -5.26
C THR A 27 8.36 -7.92 -4.05
N ASP A 28 7.67 -6.89 -3.58
CA ASP A 28 6.70 -7.04 -2.51
C ASP A 28 5.49 -6.12 -2.69
N GLN A 29 4.38 -6.54 -2.12
CA GLN A 29 3.16 -5.74 -2.02
C GLN A 29 2.47 -5.98 -0.68
N ASN A 30 1.77 -4.97 -0.17
CA ASN A 30 0.93 -5.14 1.00
C ASN A 30 -0.20 -6.11 0.66
N THR A 31 -0.46 -7.06 1.57
CA THR A 31 -1.62 -7.93 1.42
C THR A 31 -2.86 -7.28 1.98
N GLY A 32 -3.98 -7.83 1.54
CA GLY A 32 -5.28 -7.45 2.01
C GLY A 32 -5.48 -7.50 3.53
N SER A 33 -4.80 -8.45 4.16
CA SER A 33 -4.80 -8.73 5.59
C SER A 33 -3.77 -7.90 6.38
N GLY A 34 -3.24 -6.80 5.83
CA GLY A 34 -2.21 -5.97 6.48
C GLY A 34 -0.81 -6.61 6.52
N GLY A 35 -0.66 -7.81 5.96
CA GLY A 35 0.61 -8.50 5.79
C GLY A 35 1.37 -8.03 4.55
N ARG A 36 2.34 -8.83 4.12
CA ARG A 36 3.17 -8.52 2.94
C ARG A 36 3.43 -9.75 2.10
N GLN A 37 3.08 -9.69 0.82
CA GLN A 37 3.38 -10.75 -0.13
C GLN A 37 4.68 -10.40 -0.85
N TYR A 38 5.60 -11.36 -0.87
CA TYR A 38 6.88 -11.29 -1.56
C TYR A 38 6.85 -12.23 -2.76
N THR A 39 7.23 -11.72 -3.93
CA THR A 39 7.36 -12.52 -5.16
C THR A 39 8.84 -12.62 -5.53
N TYR A 40 9.32 -13.85 -5.70
CA TYR A 40 10.69 -14.20 -6.08
C TYR A 40 10.68 -14.72 -7.51
N THR A 41 11.14 -13.91 -8.45
CA THR A 41 11.23 -14.29 -9.86
C THR A 41 12.67 -14.62 -10.21
N PHE A 42 12.93 -15.89 -10.50
CA PHE A 42 14.22 -16.44 -10.90
C PHE A 42 14.30 -16.46 -12.42
N SER A 43 15.32 -15.80 -12.96
CA SER A 43 15.62 -15.73 -14.39
C SER A 43 16.97 -16.37 -14.65
N GLY A 44 16.97 -17.56 -15.26
CA GLY A 44 18.19 -18.25 -15.65
C GLY A 44 18.89 -17.57 -16.83
N GLN A 45 20.21 -17.47 -16.76
CA GLN A 45 21.10 -16.83 -17.74
C GLN A 45 22.28 -17.76 -18.05
N GLY A 46 23.01 -17.48 -19.14
CA GLY A 46 24.14 -18.32 -19.56
C GLY A 46 23.73 -19.79 -19.72
N ARG A 47 24.38 -20.68 -18.96
CA ARG A 47 24.06 -22.12 -18.95
C ARG A 47 22.66 -22.47 -18.45
N PHE A 48 22.00 -21.58 -17.71
CA PHE A 48 20.64 -21.77 -17.20
C PHE A 48 19.58 -21.03 -18.02
N LYS A 49 19.93 -20.56 -19.24
CA LYS A 49 18.99 -19.82 -20.09
C LYS A 49 17.70 -20.62 -20.33
N GLY A 50 16.56 -19.98 -20.09
CA GLY A 50 15.21 -20.59 -20.21
C GLY A 50 14.74 -21.32 -18.94
N MET A 51 15.59 -21.47 -17.93
CA MET A 51 15.22 -22.04 -16.64
C MET A 51 14.73 -20.94 -15.71
N ASN A 52 13.48 -20.53 -15.90
CA ASN A 52 12.83 -19.51 -15.08
C ASN A 52 11.91 -20.15 -14.04
N ASP A 53 11.70 -19.45 -12.95
CA ASP A 53 10.81 -19.87 -11.87
C ASP A 53 10.24 -18.66 -11.14
N THR A 54 9.08 -18.83 -10.51
CA THR A 54 8.46 -17.80 -9.69
C THR A 54 7.91 -18.43 -8.41
N LEU A 55 8.40 -17.98 -7.26
CA LEU A 55 7.92 -18.40 -5.95
C LEU A 55 7.26 -17.24 -5.23
N VAL A 56 6.18 -17.51 -4.50
CA VAL A 56 5.45 -16.50 -3.73
C VAL A 56 5.46 -16.87 -2.25
N TYR A 57 5.67 -15.87 -1.40
CA TYR A 57 5.60 -16.00 0.05
C TYR A 57 4.76 -14.88 0.64
N THR A 58 3.68 -15.23 1.34
CA THR A 58 2.85 -14.27 2.07
C THR A 58 3.25 -14.27 3.55
N ALA A 59 3.75 -13.13 4.02
CA ALA A 59 4.01 -12.87 5.43
C ALA A 59 2.76 -12.28 6.10
N ASN A 60 2.33 -12.88 7.22
CA ASN A 60 1.28 -12.31 8.05
C ASN A 60 1.80 -11.07 8.82
N PRO A 61 0.91 -10.12 9.18
CA PRO A 61 1.27 -8.89 9.89
C PRO A 61 1.81 -9.13 11.31
N ASP A 62 1.50 -10.27 11.92
CA ASP A 62 1.96 -10.65 13.27
C ASP A 62 3.42 -11.13 13.29
N LEU A 63 4.02 -11.39 12.13
CA LEU A 63 5.39 -11.87 12.03
C LEU A 63 6.38 -10.74 12.25
N THR A 64 7.35 -10.95 13.15
CA THR A 64 8.46 -10.01 13.33
C THR A 64 9.33 -9.93 12.08
N SER A 65 10.00 -8.79 11.90
CA SER A 65 10.93 -8.58 10.79
C SER A 65 12.06 -9.63 10.73
N ALA A 66 12.47 -10.19 11.86
CA ALA A 66 13.43 -11.27 11.95
C ALA A 66 12.89 -12.57 11.34
N ILE A 67 11.66 -12.97 11.72
CA ILE A 67 10.99 -14.17 11.19
C ILE A 67 10.72 -14.01 9.70
N ILE A 68 10.24 -12.83 9.27
CA ILE A 68 10.03 -12.52 7.86
C ILE A 68 11.34 -12.67 7.08
N ARG A 69 12.45 -12.12 7.59
CA ARG A 69 13.77 -12.23 6.94
C ARG A 69 14.23 -13.70 6.82
N GLU A 70 14.03 -14.50 7.86
CA GLU A 70 14.37 -15.93 7.85
C GLU A 70 13.56 -16.69 6.80
N LYS A 71 12.23 -16.57 6.82
CA LYS A 71 11.34 -17.23 5.85
C LYS A 71 11.62 -16.80 4.41
N ARG A 72 11.87 -15.51 4.19
CA ARG A 72 12.32 -14.95 2.91
C ARG A 72 13.63 -15.55 2.42
N THR A 73 14.59 -15.76 3.32
CA THR A 73 15.86 -16.43 3.00
C THR A 73 15.64 -17.91 2.71
N ALA A 74 14.74 -18.60 3.41
CA ALA A 74 14.41 -20.01 3.14
C ALA A 74 13.79 -20.21 1.75
N ILE A 75 12.84 -19.36 1.35
CA ILE A 75 12.26 -19.40 -0.01
C ILE A 75 13.32 -19.17 -1.08
N LEU A 76 14.24 -18.22 -0.85
CA LEU A 76 15.35 -17.99 -1.75
C LEU A 76 16.29 -19.22 -1.84
N LYS A 77 16.62 -19.86 -0.71
CA LYS A 77 17.39 -21.12 -0.67
C LYS A 77 16.73 -22.18 -1.54
N MET A 78 15.43 -22.42 -1.34
CA MET A 78 14.66 -23.42 -2.07
C MET A 78 14.62 -23.15 -3.57
N GLY A 79 14.36 -21.90 -3.99
CA GLY A 79 14.37 -21.55 -5.42
C GLY A 79 15.75 -21.69 -6.07
N LEU A 80 16.82 -21.42 -5.33
CA LEU A 80 18.19 -21.61 -5.83
C LEU A 80 18.59 -23.09 -5.98
N MET A 81 17.97 -24.02 -5.23
CA MET A 81 18.31 -25.45 -5.30
C MET A 81 18.17 -26.02 -6.71
N ARG A 82 17.19 -25.54 -7.49
CA ARG A 82 16.99 -25.93 -8.89
C ARG A 82 18.25 -25.71 -9.75
N TYR A 83 19.00 -24.65 -9.48
CA TYR A 83 20.23 -24.31 -10.19
C TYR A 83 21.44 -25.03 -9.58
N VAL A 84 21.55 -25.03 -8.25
CA VAL A 84 22.65 -25.69 -7.51
C VAL A 84 22.75 -27.18 -7.85
N ALA A 85 21.60 -27.86 -7.98
CA ALA A 85 21.52 -29.28 -8.34
C ALA A 85 22.14 -29.64 -9.70
N ARG A 86 22.45 -28.65 -10.55
CA ARG A 86 23.08 -28.81 -11.87
C ARG A 86 24.55 -28.37 -11.87
N THR A 87 25.15 -28.28 -10.69
CA THR A 87 26.54 -27.87 -10.50
C THR A 87 27.24 -28.85 -9.56
N PRO A 88 28.58 -28.88 -9.53
CA PRO A 88 29.32 -29.70 -8.57
C PRO A 88 29.00 -29.38 -7.10
N MET A 89 28.32 -28.26 -6.80
CA MET A 89 27.88 -27.95 -5.44
C MET A 89 26.77 -28.87 -4.93
N VAL A 90 26.14 -29.68 -5.79
CA VAL A 90 25.11 -30.65 -5.38
C VAL A 90 25.61 -31.63 -4.33
N ASP A 91 26.89 -32.04 -4.42
CA ASP A 91 27.51 -32.98 -3.48
C ASP A 91 27.76 -32.37 -2.09
N MET A 92 27.63 -31.04 -1.96
CA MET A 92 27.79 -30.30 -0.71
C MET A 92 26.45 -29.91 -0.06
N ILE A 93 25.32 -30.37 -0.62
CA ILE A 93 23.97 -30.03 -0.14
C ILE A 93 23.30 -31.28 0.43
N GLU A 94 22.89 -31.18 1.70
CA GLU A 94 21.99 -32.13 2.34
C GLU A 94 20.60 -31.49 2.47
N ILE A 95 19.57 -32.17 1.95
CA ILE A 95 18.17 -31.76 2.10
C ILE A 95 17.50 -32.69 3.10
N SER A 96 17.10 -32.14 4.24
CA SER A 96 16.34 -32.84 5.26
C SER A 96 14.97 -32.19 5.47
N HIS A 97 14.01 -33.00 5.91
CA HIS A 97 12.64 -32.58 6.16
C HIS A 97 12.29 -32.82 7.63
N GLN A 98 11.72 -31.81 8.31
CA GLN A 98 11.22 -31.97 9.67
C GLN A 98 9.84 -32.64 9.64
N GLN A 99 9.74 -33.83 10.23
CA GLN A 99 8.61 -34.76 10.08
C GLN A 99 7.27 -34.31 10.72
N ASN A 100 7.23 -33.16 11.39
CA ASN A 100 6.01 -32.59 11.97
C ASN A 100 5.40 -31.54 11.04
N LEU A 101 4.86 -31.99 9.90
CA LEU A 101 3.89 -31.20 9.15
C LEU A 101 2.49 -31.59 9.61
N GLU A 102 2.08 -31.10 10.78
CA GLU A 102 0.66 -30.85 10.94
C GLU A 102 0.35 -29.65 10.04
N THR A 103 -0.40 -29.90 8.97
CA THR A 103 -1.04 -28.86 8.18
C THR A 103 -2.01 -28.14 9.11
N GLN A 104 -1.52 -27.20 9.91
CA GLN A 104 -2.41 -26.25 10.57
C GLN A 104 -2.97 -25.38 9.45
N GLU A 105 -4.16 -25.76 8.97
CA GLU A 105 -5.06 -24.79 8.38
C GLU A 105 -5.25 -23.70 9.42
N VAL A 106 -4.50 -22.60 9.28
CA VAL A 106 -4.72 -21.40 10.06
C VAL A 106 -6.07 -20.87 9.60
N LYS A 107 -7.12 -21.28 10.29
CA LYS A 107 -8.47 -20.81 10.04
C LYS A 107 -8.53 -19.34 10.43
N ASP A 108 -8.75 -18.49 9.44
CA ASP A 108 -8.96 -17.07 9.68
C ASP A 108 -10.33 -16.85 10.36
N ASN A 109 -10.30 -16.62 11.67
CA ASN A 109 -11.48 -16.34 12.48
C ASN A 109 -12.09 -14.96 12.17
N TRP A 110 -11.34 -14.07 11.52
CA TRP A 110 -11.75 -12.69 11.22
C TRP A 110 -12.26 -12.53 9.79
N ASN A 111 -12.24 -13.58 8.96
CA ASN A 111 -12.80 -13.56 7.60
C ASN A 111 -12.31 -12.37 6.75
N ASN A 112 -10.99 -12.20 6.75
CA ASN A 112 -10.19 -11.19 6.06
C ASN A 112 -10.41 -9.75 6.54
N TRP A 113 -11.07 -9.53 7.69
CA TRP A 113 -11.17 -8.21 8.30
C TRP A 113 -9.93 -7.87 9.11
N VAL A 114 -9.42 -6.66 8.93
CA VAL A 114 -8.33 -6.08 9.70
C VAL A 114 -8.76 -4.72 10.21
N PHE A 115 -8.48 -4.46 11.48
CA PHE A 115 -8.76 -3.21 12.16
C PHE A 115 -7.44 -2.69 12.75
N GLU A 116 -7.06 -1.47 12.39
CA GLU A 116 -5.86 -0.82 12.90
C GLU A 116 -6.24 0.53 13.49
N PHE A 117 -5.84 0.77 14.74
CA PHE A 117 -6.02 2.05 15.41
C PHE A 117 -4.65 2.65 15.75
N GLN A 118 -4.37 3.83 15.22
CA GLN A 118 -3.19 4.61 15.51
C GLN A 118 -3.58 5.89 16.24
N THR A 119 -2.85 6.22 17.31
CA THR A 119 -2.93 7.53 17.97
C THR A 119 -1.53 8.09 18.17
N SER A 120 -1.36 9.39 17.99
CA SER A 120 -0.07 10.06 18.07
C SER A 120 -0.18 11.43 18.75
N PRO A 121 -0.42 11.47 20.07
CA PRO A 121 -0.46 12.71 20.82
C PRO A 121 0.94 13.30 21.00
N ARG A 122 1.07 14.62 20.80
CA ARG A 122 2.26 15.41 21.13
C ARG A 122 1.81 16.64 21.91
N PHE A 123 2.30 16.81 23.13
CA PHE A 123 1.97 17.94 23.97
C PHE A 123 3.24 18.71 24.38
N MET A 124 3.08 20.01 24.61
CA MET A 124 4.07 20.92 25.16
C MET A 124 3.35 21.86 26.11
N ALA A 125 3.87 22.02 27.32
CA ALA A 125 3.23 22.83 28.35
C ALA A 125 4.27 23.65 29.11
N GLU A 126 4.27 24.93 28.84
CA GLU A 126 5.03 25.98 29.52
C GLU A 126 4.03 26.98 30.13
N GLU A 127 4.53 27.91 30.93
CA GLU A 127 3.71 28.95 31.56
C GLU A 127 3.07 29.86 30.50
N SER A 128 3.87 30.36 29.56
CA SER A 128 3.45 31.27 28.49
C SER A 128 3.01 30.57 27.20
N TYR A 129 3.25 29.26 27.05
CA TYR A 129 2.97 28.53 25.82
C TYR A 129 2.45 27.11 26.06
N ARG A 130 1.34 26.73 25.43
CA ARG A 130 0.82 25.35 25.46
C ARG A 130 0.44 24.89 24.07
N ARG A 131 0.87 23.70 23.68
CA ARG A 131 0.50 23.07 22.40
C ARG A 131 0.05 21.64 22.62
N LEU A 132 -1.06 21.26 22.00
CA LEU A 132 -1.53 19.88 21.85
C LEU A 132 -1.73 19.60 20.37
N ASN A 133 -0.96 18.65 19.85
CA ASN A 133 -1.21 18.03 18.57
C ASN A 133 -1.72 16.62 18.82
N LEU A 134 -2.85 16.27 18.23
CA LEU A 134 -3.44 14.94 18.32
C LEU A 134 -3.77 14.49 16.92
N PHE A 135 -3.20 13.35 16.52
CA PHE A 135 -3.55 12.63 15.31
C PHE A 135 -4.09 11.27 15.75
N ASN A 136 -5.25 10.89 15.23
CA ASN A 136 -5.77 9.53 15.33
C ASN A 136 -6.14 9.06 13.93
N SER A 137 -5.88 7.80 13.64
CA SER A 137 -6.29 7.13 12.42
C SER A 137 -6.90 5.79 12.79
N PHE A 138 -8.06 5.47 12.23
CA PHE A 138 -8.70 4.17 12.38
C PHE A 138 -8.96 3.58 11.00
N ASN A 139 -8.25 2.49 10.70
CA ASN A 139 -8.30 1.80 9.42
C ASN A 139 -9.07 0.50 9.56
N ILE A 140 -10.05 0.30 8.69
CA ILE A 140 -10.81 -0.94 8.57
C ILE A 140 -10.60 -1.44 7.15
N THR A 141 -10.01 -2.61 7.00
CA THR A 141 -9.81 -3.21 5.68
C THR A 141 -10.42 -4.60 5.64
N ARG A 142 -10.99 -4.93 4.49
CA ARG A 142 -11.40 -6.30 4.16
C ARG A 142 -11.11 -6.59 2.71
N ILE A 143 -10.24 -7.56 2.48
CA ILE A 143 -9.74 -7.83 1.13
C ILE A 143 -9.80 -9.33 0.89
N THR A 144 -10.51 -9.68 -0.17
CA THR A 144 -10.74 -11.03 -0.67
C THR A 144 -10.34 -11.06 -2.16
N PRO A 145 -10.24 -12.23 -2.81
CA PRO A 145 -9.89 -12.29 -4.24
C PRO A 145 -10.76 -11.39 -5.14
N ASP A 146 -12.06 -11.24 -4.81
CA ASP A 146 -13.02 -10.54 -5.66
C ASP A 146 -13.43 -9.16 -5.13
N LEU A 147 -13.19 -8.87 -3.85
CA LEU A 147 -13.68 -7.67 -3.18
C LEU A 147 -12.61 -7.08 -2.27
N LYS A 148 -12.41 -5.77 -2.40
CA LYS A 148 -11.58 -4.94 -1.53
C LYS A 148 -12.43 -3.80 -0.95
N LEU A 149 -12.44 -3.69 0.37
CA LEU A 149 -13.03 -2.59 1.13
C LEU A 149 -11.94 -1.99 2.03
N GLU A 150 -11.76 -0.68 1.95
CA GLU A 150 -10.91 0.09 2.86
C GLU A 150 -11.73 1.27 3.38
N ILE A 151 -11.72 1.49 4.70
CA ILE A 151 -12.31 2.63 5.37
C ILE A 151 -11.22 3.23 6.25
N GLU A 152 -10.84 4.47 6.00
CA GLU A 152 -9.85 5.22 6.77
C GLU A 152 -10.54 6.40 7.44
N MET A 153 -10.45 6.47 8.77
CA MET A 153 -11.03 7.54 9.57
C MET A 153 -9.92 8.30 10.28
N ASP A 154 -9.68 9.54 9.87
CA ASP A 154 -8.64 10.39 10.45
C ASP A 154 -9.23 11.53 11.27
N HIS A 155 -8.59 11.80 12.40
CA HIS A 155 -8.88 12.95 13.25
C HIS A 155 -7.58 13.68 13.58
N THR A 156 -7.53 14.96 13.21
CA THR A 156 -6.46 15.90 13.51
C THR A 156 -6.96 17.04 14.39
N LEU A 157 -6.24 17.31 15.47
CA LEU A 157 -6.46 18.46 16.34
C LEU A 157 -5.11 19.12 16.62
N ASN A 158 -4.99 20.39 16.27
CA ASN A 158 -3.88 21.25 16.67
C ASN A 158 -4.46 22.39 17.50
N ARG A 159 -4.19 22.36 18.81
CA ARG A 159 -4.57 23.42 19.74
C ARG A 159 -3.31 24.08 20.28
N GLN A 160 -3.19 25.37 20.08
CA GLN A 160 -2.08 26.18 20.55
C GLN A 160 -2.61 27.35 21.37
N ARG A 161 -2.09 27.55 22.58
CA ARG A 161 -2.36 28.71 23.43
C ARG A 161 -1.05 29.41 23.71
N PHE A 162 -1.03 30.73 23.59
CA PHE A 162 0.13 31.54 23.94
C PHE A 162 -0.33 32.78 24.70
N ILE A 163 0.47 33.17 25.69
CA ILE A 163 0.30 34.38 26.47
C ILE A 163 1.42 35.32 26.03
N GLN A 164 1.04 36.44 25.45
CA GLN A 164 1.98 37.48 25.04
C GLN A 164 1.45 38.82 25.55
N ASP A 165 2.29 39.51 26.32
CA ASP A 165 1.89 40.68 27.11
C ASP A 165 0.70 40.33 28.04
N ASP A 166 -0.47 40.96 27.85
CA ASP A 166 -1.73 40.67 28.55
C ASP A 166 -2.75 39.87 27.69
N TYR A 167 -2.37 39.46 26.48
CA TYR A 167 -3.26 38.74 25.58
C TYR A 167 -3.13 37.23 25.75
N ASP A 168 -4.23 36.58 26.12
CA ASP A 168 -4.38 35.13 26.14
C ASP A 168 -5.07 34.66 24.85
N THR A 169 -4.27 34.18 23.89
CA THR A 169 -4.79 33.76 22.59
C THR A 169 -4.77 32.25 22.46
N THR A 170 -5.91 31.67 22.06
CA THR A 170 -6.03 30.24 21.73
C THR A 170 -6.38 30.05 20.26
N TYR A 171 -5.56 29.26 19.58
CA TYR A 171 -5.73 28.85 18.21
C TYR A 171 -6.10 27.37 18.15
N ILE A 172 -7.13 27.03 17.37
CA ILE A 172 -7.62 25.65 17.21
C ILE A 172 -7.78 25.37 15.71
N ARG A 173 -7.05 24.38 15.20
CA ARG A 173 -7.35 23.72 13.94
C ARG A 173 -7.87 22.33 14.22
N LYS A 174 -8.95 21.97 13.55
CA LYS A 174 -9.55 20.65 13.58
C LYS A 174 -9.77 20.16 12.15
N GLY A 175 -9.46 18.89 11.93
CA GLY A 175 -9.79 18.18 10.70
C GLY A 175 -10.29 16.77 11.02
N GLU A 176 -11.35 16.35 10.34
CA GLU A 176 -11.88 14.99 10.39
C GLU A 176 -12.08 14.54 8.95
N SER A 177 -11.66 13.32 8.62
CA SER A 177 -11.97 12.70 7.33
C SER A 177 -12.36 11.25 7.49
N VAL A 178 -13.26 10.80 6.62
CA VAL A 178 -13.61 9.40 6.42
C VAL A 178 -13.50 9.12 4.93
N ASP A 179 -12.50 8.33 4.56
CA ASP A 179 -12.28 7.90 3.19
C ASP A 179 -12.71 6.45 3.04
N ILE A 180 -13.46 6.15 1.97
CA ILE A 180 -14.01 4.83 1.69
C ILE A 180 -13.61 4.42 0.28
N LEU A 181 -12.95 3.28 0.17
CA LEU A 181 -12.67 2.62 -1.11
C LEU A 181 -13.36 1.26 -1.14
N LEU A 182 -14.27 1.08 -2.08
CA LEU A 182 -14.87 -0.21 -2.38
C LEU A 182 -14.49 -0.60 -3.80
N VAL A 183 -13.91 -1.77 -3.99
CA VAL A 183 -13.51 -2.29 -5.31
C VAL A 183 -13.99 -3.73 -5.43
N LYS A 184 -14.58 -4.04 -6.58
CA LYS A 184 -14.95 -5.38 -6.99
C LYS A 184 -14.22 -5.72 -8.28
N SER A 185 -13.48 -6.83 -8.26
CA SER A 185 -12.85 -7.37 -9.46
C SER A 185 -13.91 -7.98 -10.39
N LEU A 186 -13.78 -7.75 -11.68
CA LEU A 186 -14.64 -8.29 -12.74
C LEU A 186 -13.88 -9.25 -13.67
N GLY A 187 -12.66 -9.65 -13.29
CA GLY A 187 -11.77 -10.52 -14.05
C GLY A 187 -10.31 -10.18 -13.75
N ASP A 188 -9.40 -10.55 -14.66
CA ASP A 188 -7.96 -10.32 -14.43
C ASP A 188 -7.52 -8.87 -14.70
N HIS A 189 -8.36 -8.07 -15.37
CA HIS A 189 -7.98 -6.75 -15.89
C HIS A 189 -8.95 -5.63 -15.54
N TRP A 190 -10.20 -5.94 -15.19
CA TRP A 190 -11.23 -4.95 -14.97
C TRP A 190 -11.68 -4.98 -13.53
N SER A 191 -11.90 -3.79 -12.96
CA SER A 191 -12.58 -3.65 -11.69
C SER A 191 -13.56 -2.47 -11.72
N THR A 192 -14.56 -2.54 -10.86
CA THR A 192 -15.47 -1.42 -10.62
C THR A 192 -15.56 -1.15 -9.14
N GLY A 193 -15.86 0.09 -8.77
CA GLY A 193 -15.78 0.49 -7.39
C GLY A 193 -16.42 1.82 -7.10
N LEU A 194 -16.24 2.23 -5.86
CA LEU A 194 -16.66 3.51 -5.31
C LEU A 194 -15.49 4.11 -4.54
N ILE A 195 -15.19 5.36 -4.84
CA ILE A 195 -14.35 6.22 -4.02
C ILE A 195 -15.29 7.21 -3.32
N GLY A 196 -15.34 7.18 -2.00
CA GLY A 196 -16.09 8.10 -1.17
C GLY A 196 -15.17 8.85 -0.22
N SER A 197 -15.45 10.13 0.03
CA SER A 197 -14.74 10.92 1.04
C SER A 197 -15.72 11.83 1.77
N LEU A 198 -15.65 11.87 3.09
CA LEU A 198 -16.39 12.80 3.93
C LEU A 198 -15.38 13.57 4.78
N ARG A 199 -15.35 14.89 4.67
CA ARG A 199 -14.35 15.74 5.31
C ARG A 199 -14.98 16.92 6.05
N SER A 200 -14.44 17.25 7.22
CA SER A 200 -14.66 18.48 7.96
C SER A 200 -13.31 19.12 8.27
N SER A 201 -13.16 20.42 8.07
CA SER A 201 -11.88 21.10 8.27
C SER A 201 -12.07 22.59 8.50
N THR A 202 -11.57 23.07 9.64
CA THR A 202 -11.55 24.52 9.94
C THR A 202 -10.60 25.28 9.02
N GLU A 203 -9.51 24.65 8.57
CA GLU A 203 -8.50 25.26 7.69
C GLU A 203 -9.00 25.42 6.25
N ALA A 204 -9.72 24.41 5.74
CA ALA A 204 -10.31 24.47 4.40
C ALA A 204 -11.73 25.07 4.38
N ASN A 205 -12.19 25.63 5.51
CA ASN A 205 -13.55 26.19 5.67
C ASN A 205 -14.69 25.20 5.38
N TYR A 206 -14.48 23.90 5.52
CA TYR A 206 -15.53 22.89 5.30
C TYR A 206 -16.19 22.52 6.62
N LYS A 207 -17.50 22.79 6.72
CA LYS A 207 -18.33 22.21 7.78
C LYS A 207 -18.56 20.73 7.49
N ILE A 208 -18.94 20.43 6.25
CA ILE A 208 -19.02 19.10 5.66
C ILE A 208 -18.69 19.22 4.18
N ASN A 209 -17.77 18.40 3.68
CA ASN A 209 -17.49 18.17 2.28
C ASN A 209 -17.64 16.67 2.01
N LEU A 210 -18.45 16.30 1.03
CA LEU A 210 -18.75 14.93 0.65
C LEU A 210 -18.39 14.76 -0.82
N ASP A 211 -17.55 13.78 -1.12
CA ASP A 211 -17.25 13.32 -2.47
C ASP A 211 -17.74 11.89 -2.64
N PHE A 212 -18.46 11.62 -3.73
CA PHE A 212 -18.96 10.29 -4.08
C PHE A 212 -18.68 10.03 -5.56
N LEU A 213 -17.77 9.10 -5.84
CA LEU A 213 -17.23 8.81 -7.18
C LEU A 213 -17.27 7.31 -7.50
N PRO A 214 -18.40 6.81 -8.01
CA PRO A 214 -18.42 5.54 -8.73
C PRO A 214 -17.34 5.53 -9.81
N SER A 215 -16.61 4.43 -9.88
CA SER A 215 -15.39 4.33 -10.68
C SER A 215 -15.28 2.99 -11.39
N VAL A 216 -14.57 3.00 -12.51
CA VAL A 216 -14.13 1.80 -13.23
C VAL A 216 -12.62 1.91 -13.42
N GLU A 217 -11.93 0.79 -13.28
CA GLU A 217 -10.50 0.70 -13.53
C GLU A 217 -10.22 -0.44 -14.52
N TYR A 218 -9.31 -0.17 -15.45
CA TYR A 218 -8.72 -1.16 -16.33
C TYR A 218 -7.21 -1.22 -16.09
N ASP A 219 -6.68 -2.40 -15.84
CA ASP A 219 -5.25 -2.69 -15.85
C ASP A 219 -4.88 -3.42 -17.14
N LEU A 220 -3.88 -2.90 -17.86
CA LEU A 220 -3.37 -3.56 -19.06
C LEU A 220 -2.72 -4.91 -18.73
N PHE A 221 -2.14 -5.06 -17.54
CA PHE A 221 -1.52 -6.31 -17.08
C PHE A 221 -2.47 -7.04 -16.14
N PRO A 222 -2.51 -8.39 -16.18
CA PRO A 222 -3.39 -9.14 -15.31
C PRO A 222 -2.96 -8.94 -13.85
N TYR A 223 -3.92 -8.93 -12.91
CA TYR A 223 -3.65 -8.65 -11.50
C TYR A 223 -2.62 -9.61 -10.85
N SER A 224 -2.44 -10.82 -11.40
CA SER A 224 -1.39 -11.75 -11.00
C SER A 224 0.04 -11.22 -11.20
N LEU A 225 0.23 -10.26 -12.10
CA LEU A 225 1.51 -9.61 -12.39
C LEU A 225 1.66 -8.25 -11.71
N ALA A 226 0.67 -7.78 -10.94
CA ALA A 226 0.65 -6.43 -10.38
C ALA A 226 1.84 -6.10 -9.46
N THR A 227 2.49 -7.11 -8.86
CA THR A 227 3.74 -6.96 -8.09
C THR A 227 4.95 -6.58 -8.92
N HIS A 228 4.94 -6.90 -10.22
CA HIS A 228 6.03 -6.68 -11.15
C HIS A 228 5.73 -5.57 -12.13
N LYS A 229 4.49 -5.52 -12.62
CA LYS A 229 4.10 -4.62 -13.70
C LYS A 229 2.59 -4.37 -13.67
N GLN A 230 2.21 -3.11 -13.66
CA GLN A 230 0.83 -2.66 -13.74
C GLN A 230 0.75 -1.37 -14.57
N LEU A 231 -0.32 -1.22 -15.34
CA LEU A 231 -0.67 0.00 -16.05
C LEU A 231 -2.17 0.19 -15.90
N ARG A 232 -2.54 0.94 -14.86
CA ARG A 232 -3.92 1.16 -14.45
C ARG A 232 -4.45 2.47 -15.01
N ILE A 233 -5.65 2.40 -15.55
CA ILE A 233 -6.44 3.53 -16.01
C ILE A 233 -7.72 3.50 -15.20
N LEU A 234 -7.88 4.44 -14.27
CA LEU A 234 -9.06 4.59 -13.44
C LEU A 234 -9.83 5.82 -13.88
N TYR A 235 -11.11 5.65 -14.19
CA TYR A 235 -12.03 6.74 -14.44
C TYR A 235 -13.15 6.72 -13.40
N GLY A 236 -13.38 7.86 -12.76
CA GLY A 236 -14.44 8.06 -11.78
C GLY A 236 -15.28 9.28 -12.13
N VAL A 237 -16.59 9.20 -11.93
CA VAL A 237 -17.52 10.31 -12.17
C VAL A 237 -18.58 10.32 -11.09
N GLY A 238 -18.90 11.50 -10.56
CA GLY A 238 -19.89 11.61 -9.51
C GLY A 238 -20.07 13.02 -8.99
N TYR A 239 -20.36 13.15 -7.71
CA TYR A 239 -20.89 14.37 -7.12
C TYR A 239 -20.10 14.77 -5.88
N GLN A 240 -19.82 16.07 -5.79
CA GLN A 240 -19.24 16.71 -4.63
C GLN A 240 -20.27 17.66 -4.02
N TYR A 241 -20.47 17.57 -2.72
CA TYR A 241 -21.25 18.52 -1.94
C TYR A 241 -20.38 19.18 -0.90
N SER A 242 -20.41 20.51 -0.82
CA SER A 242 -19.66 21.30 0.15
C SER A 242 -20.62 22.18 0.92
N SER A 243 -20.53 22.15 2.24
CA SER A 243 -21.13 23.15 3.13
C SER A 243 -20.02 23.78 3.95
N TYR A 244 -20.08 25.08 4.12
CA TYR A 244 -18.98 25.84 4.69
C TYR A 244 -19.24 26.28 6.13
N ILE A 245 -18.17 26.54 6.88
CA ILE A 245 -18.26 27.09 8.24
C ILE A 245 -18.63 28.57 8.15
N ASP A 246 -17.98 29.28 7.24
CA ASP A 246 -18.27 30.65 6.82
C ASP A 246 -18.47 30.70 5.30
N SER A 247 -19.04 31.78 4.79
CA SER A 247 -19.20 32.04 3.35
C SER A 247 -17.90 31.80 2.55
N SER A 248 -18.02 31.13 1.41
CA SER A 248 -16.93 30.96 0.46
C SER A 248 -16.54 32.29 -0.20
N ILE A 249 -15.46 32.29 -0.98
CA ILE A 249 -15.05 33.46 -1.78
C ILE A 249 -16.13 33.93 -2.79
N TYR A 250 -17.12 33.08 -3.09
CA TYR A 250 -18.27 33.39 -3.93
C TYR A 250 -19.54 33.73 -3.12
N ASN A 251 -19.40 33.96 -1.80
CA ASN A 251 -20.48 34.19 -0.85
C ASN A 251 -21.50 33.03 -0.75
N LEU A 252 -21.10 31.82 -1.12
CA LEU A 252 -21.92 30.62 -0.97
C LEU A 252 -21.69 29.98 0.39
N THR A 253 -22.77 29.56 1.05
CA THR A 253 -22.75 28.79 2.30
C THR A 253 -22.84 27.28 2.06
N SER A 254 -23.27 26.88 0.87
CA SER A 254 -23.20 25.50 0.38
C SER A 254 -23.17 25.47 -1.14
N GLU A 255 -22.63 24.41 -1.71
CA GLU A 255 -22.63 24.15 -3.14
C GLU A 255 -22.59 22.65 -3.46
N GLY A 256 -23.07 22.32 -4.64
CA GLY A 256 -23.11 20.97 -5.19
C GLY A 256 -22.57 20.95 -6.61
N ARG A 257 -21.59 20.10 -6.90
CA ARG A 257 -20.89 20.08 -8.19
C ARG A 257 -20.70 18.65 -8.65
N PHE A 258 -21.10 18.36 -9.88
CA PHE A 258 -20.66 17.12 -10.54
C PHE A 258 -19.20 17.25 -10.97
N ARG A 259 -18.43 16.19 -10.78
CA ARG A 259 -17.02 16.11 -11.16
C ARG A 259 -16.68 14.74 -11.72
N HIS A 260 -15.59 14.69 -12.48
CA HIS A 260 -14.96 13.45 -12.88
C HIS A 260 -13.45 13.48 -12.60
N MET A 261 -12.85 12.31 -12.62
CA MET A 261 -11.43 12.09 -12.41
C MET A 261 -10.94 10.99 -13.35
N LEU A 262 -9.76 11.20 -13.91
CA LEU A 262 -9.03 10.21 -14.68
C LEU A 262 -7.64 10.06 -14.07
N ARG A 263 -7.26 8.82 -13.76
CA ARG A 263 -5.95 8.50 -13.21
C ARG A 263 -5.26 7.46 -14.09
N PHE A 264 -4.04 7.76 -14.49
CA PHE A 264 -3.11 6.82 -15.11
C PHE A 264 -2.01 6.50 -14.11
N ALA A 265 -1.82 5.23 -13.79
CA ALA A 265 -0.77 4.76 -12.90
C ALA A 265 0.03 3.65 -13.58
N TYR A 266 1.31 3.91 -13.85
CA TYR A 266 2.26 2.94 -14.37
C TYR A 266 3.28 2.59 -13.31
N GLN A 267 3.42 1.30 -13.03
CA GLN A 267 4.50 0.81 -12.19
C GLN A 267 5.12 -0.41 -12.85
N VAL A 268 6.44 -0.40 -12.94
CA VAL A 268 7.22 -1.54 -13.42
C VAL A 268 8.47 -1.71 -12.56
N GLN A 269 8.81 -2.95 -12.29
CA GLN A 269 10.02 -3.32 -11.57
C GLN A 269 10.75 -4.42 -12.34
N GLU A 270 11.92 -4.08 -12.85
CA GLU A 270 12.72 -4.88 -13.78
C GLU A 270 14.20 -4.90 -13.38
N LYS A 271 15.04 -5.66 -14.10
CA LYS A 271 16.47 -5.81 -13.77
C LYS A 271 17.23 -4.48 -13.71
N TRP A 272 16.83 -3.54 -14.56
CA TRP A 272 17.47 -2.24 -14.71
C TRP A 272 16.97 -1.21 -13.69
N GLY A 273 15.96 -1.53 -12.87
CA GLY A 273 15.42 -0.62 -11.87
C GLY A 273 13.89 -0.68 -11.77
N SER A 274 13.31 0.38 -11.22
CA SER A 274 11.87 0.53 -11.12
C SER A 274 11.45 1.89 -11.67
N VAL A 275 10.26 1.94 -12.26
CA VAL A 275 9.59 3.18 -12.64
C VAL A 275 8.23 3.18 -11.98
N ASN A 276 7.88 4.30 -11.36
CA ASN A 276 6.56 4.55 -10.81
C ASN A 276 6.12 5.94 -11.29
N LEU A 277 5.05 5.98 -12.07
CA LEU A 277 4.48 7.19 -12.65
C LEU A 277 2.97 7.20 -12.37
N SER A 278 2.47 8.29 -11.79
CA SER A 278 1.04 8.49 -11.56
C SER A 278 0.66 9.88 -12.06
N LEU A 279 -0.33 9.93 -12.95
CA LEU A 279 -0.94 11.15 -13.45
C LEU A 279 -2.41 11.13 -13.08
N THR A 280 -2.89 12.19 -12.42
CA THR A 280 -4.30 12.34 -12.06
C THR A 280 -4.79 13.68 -12.60
N GLY A 281 -5.85 13.64 -13.41
CA GLY A 281 -6.62 14.81 -13.81
C GLY A 281 -8.02 14.74 -13.22
N SER A 282 -8.57 15.87 -12.80
CA SER A 282 -9.95 15.98 -12.37
C SER A 282 -10.54 17.30 -12.83
N ASN A 283 -11.82 17.29 -13.19
CA ASN A 283 -12.53 18.50 -13.57
C ASN A 283 -13.98 18.48 -13.06
N TYR A 284 -14.56 19.66 -12.85
CA TYR A 284 -15.99 19.79 -12.65
C TYR A 284 -16.72 19.76 -13.99
N LEU A 285 -17.85 19.07 -14.07
CA LEU A 285 -18.58 18.90 -15.33
C LEU A 285 -19.36 20.15 -15.78
N HIS A 286 -19.40 21.21 -14.96
CA HIS A 286 -20.06 22.47 -15.31
C HIS A 286 -19.11 23.48 -15.96
N ASP A 287 -17.80 23.23 -15.97
CA ASP A 287 -16.83 24.12 -16.57
C ASP A 287 -15.68 23.32 -17.21
N PHE A 288 -15.59 23.37 -18.53
CA PHE A 288 -14.54 22.70 -19.34
C PHE A 288 -13.53 23.71 -19.91
N SER A 289 -13.59 24.98 -19.47
CA SER A 289 -12.77 26.07 -19.99
C SER A 289 -11.44 26.26 -19.28
#